data_AF-A0A735RKT0-F1
#
_entry.id   AF-A0A735RKT0-F1
#
_cell.length_a   1.000
_cell.length_b   1.000
_cell.length_c   1.000
_cell.angle_alpha   90.00
_cell.angle_beta   90.00
_cell.angle_gamma   90.00
#
_symmetry.space_group_name_H-M   'P 1'
#
loop_
_entity.id
_entity.type
_entity.pdbx_description
1 polymer ?
#
loop_
_entity_poly.entity_id
_entity_poly.type
_entity_poly.pdbx_seq_one_letter_code
_entity_poly.pdbx_strand_id
1 'polypeptide(L)'
;TSQKGLVRLNGGVTNADDTLAATSGAVKIAYDAAMNAFKATQGKWTAVDATTLVKGIVQLNSAINSTSTTQAATPSAVKQAYDLAGTKWSAVDATTSQ
;
A
#
# COMPACT_ATOMS: atom_id res chain seq x y z
N THR A 1 -44.28 16.05 -14.75
CA THR A 1 -44.08 16.17 -16.21
C THR A 1 -43.08 17.27 -16.45
N SER A 2 -41.87 16.96 -16.94
CA SER A 2 -40.91 18.02 -17.28
C SER A 2 -41.46 18.87 -18.42
N GLN A 3 -41.78 20.13 -18.15
CA GLN A 3 -41.98 21.13 -19.20
C GLN A 3 -40.62 21.72 -19.58
N LYS A 4 -40.39 21.96 -20.88
CA LYS A 4 -39.20 22.70 -21.34
C LYS A 4 -39.34 24.18 -20.91
N GLY A 5 -38.27 24.78 -20.38
CA GLY A 5 -38.24 26.18 -19.95
C GLY A 5 -36.81 26.77 -20.03
N LEU A 6 -36.68 28.07 -19.75
CA LEU A 6 -35.38 28.75 -19.66
C LEU A 6 -34.71 28.44 -18.31
N VAL A 7 -33.43 28.10 -18.32
CA VAL A 7 -32.63 27.77 -17.12
C VAL A 7 -31.58 28.85 -16.88
N ARG A 8 -31.34 29.21 -15.62
CA ARG A 8 -30.28 30.13 -15.22
C ARG A 8 -28.94 29.40 -15.14
N LEU A 9 -27.83 30.07 -15.49
CA LEU A 9 -26.50 29.47 -15.48
C LEU A 9 -25.78 29.70 -14.15
N ASN A 10 -25.03 28.70 -13.70
CA ASN A 10 -24.17 28.76 -12.53
C ASN A 10 -22.68 28.61 -12.90
N GLY A 11 -21.86 29.53 -12.40
CA GLY A 11 -20.39 29.56 -12.58
C GLY A 11 -19.59 28.87 -11.47
N GLY A 12 -20.21 28.57 -10.33
CA GLY A 12 -19.55 27.95 -9.17
C GLY A 12 -19.69 26.43 -9.14
N VAL A 13 -18.82 25.76 -8.37
CA VAL A 13 -18.79 24.28 -8.23
C VAL A 13 -19.28 23.78 -6.87
N THR A 14 -19.80 24.67 -6.02
CA THR A 14 -20.24 24.35 -4.65
C THR A 14 -21.75 24.49 -4.46
N ASN A 15 -22.48 24.89 -5.52
CA ASN A 15 -23.92 25.06 -5.44
C ASN A 15 -24.63 23.71 -5.64
N ALA A 16 -25.59 23.40 -4.77
CA ALA A 16 -26.38 22.18 -4.81
C ALA A 16 -27.78 22.39 -5.44
N ASP A 17 -28.05 23.57 -6.02
CA ASP A 17 -29.31 23.88 -6.70
C ASP A 17 -29.42 23.16 -8.04
N ASP A 18 -30.32 22.18 -8.10
CA ASP A 18 -30.61 21.36 -9.29
C ASP A 18 -31.51 22.08 -10.32
N THR A 19 -31.92 23.33 -10.06
CA THR A 19 -32.67 24.15 -11.02
C THR A 19 -31.78 24.99 -11.95
N LEU A 20 -30.46 24.99 -11.72
CA LEU A 20 -29.47 25.76 -12.49
C LEU A 20 -28.65 24.85 -13.41
N ALA A 21 -28.26 25.37 -14.57
CA ALA A 21 -27.35 24.66 -15.47
C ALA A 21 -25.89 25.09 -15.24
N ALA A 22 -24.98 24.13 -15.22
CA ALA A 22 -23.55 24.40 -15.06
C ALA A 22 -22.96 25.06 -16.31
N THR A 23 -22.06 26.01 -16.11
CA THR A 23 -21.21 26.56 -17.19
C THR A 23 -20.02 25.63 -17.48
N SER A 24 -19.48 25.69 -18.69
CA SER A 24 -18.28 24.92 -19.07
C SER A 24 -17.08 25.21 -18.17
N GLY A 25 -16.94 26.46 -17.70
CA GLY A 25 -15.93 26.85 -16.72
C GLY A 25 -16.08 26.12 -15.39
N ALA A 26 -17.30 26.03 -14.85
CA ALA A 26 -17.58 25.27 -13.62
C ALA A 26 -17.25 23.78 -13.79
N VAL A 27 -17.65 23.18 -14.92
CA VAL A 27 -17.34 21.77 -15.23
C VAL A 27 -15.83 21.54 -15.27
N LYS A 28 -15.07 22.43 -15.92
CA LYS A 28 -13.61 22.33 -15.98
C LYS A 28 -12.95 22.46 -14.61
N ILE A 29 -13.41 23.39 -13.77
CA ILE A 29 -12.89 23.58 -12.40
C ILE A 29 -13.11 22.30 -11.57
N ALA A 30 -14.31 21.72 -11.63
CA ALA A 30 -14.62 20.47 -10.91
C ALA A 30 -13.73 19.32 -11.39
N TYR A 31 -13.55 19.19 -12.71
CA TYR A 31 -12.66 18.20 -13.31
C TYR A 31 -11.21 18.37 -12.86
N ASP A 32 -10.68 19.60 -12.93
CA ASP A 32 -9.30 19.90 -12.54
C ASP A 32 -9.10 19.64 -11.04
N ALA A 33 -10.06 20.00 -10.18
CA ALA A 33 -10.01 19.72 -8.75
C ALA A 33 -9.97 18.21 -8.45
N ALA A 34 -10.82 17.42 -9.13
CA ALA A 34 -10.82 15.96 -9.00
C ALA A 34 -9.49 15.34 -9.48
N MET A 35 -8.97 15.81 -10.62
CA MET A 35 -7.71 15.32 -11.18
C MET A 35 -6.52 15.69 -10.30
N ASN A 36 -6.51 16.87 -9.70
CA ASN A 36 -5.47 17.31 -8.77
C ASN A 36 -5.51 16.48 -7.48
N ALA A 37 -6.70 16.17 -6.96
CA ALA A 37 -6.86 15.28 -5.81
C ALA A 37 -6.34 13.86 -6.12
N PHE A 38 -6.66 13.31 -7.29
CA PHE A 38 -6.16 12.00 -7.73
C PHE A 38 -4.63 11.98 -7.89
N LYS A 39 -4.04 13.03 -8.48
CA LYS A 39 -2.58 13.15 -8.62
C LYS A 39 -1.87 13.23 -7.28
N ALA A 40 -2.46 13.94 -6.31
CA ALA A 40 -1.89 14.10 -4.97
C ALA A 40 -1.85 12.77 -4.19
N THR A 41 -2.74 11.82 -4.48
CA THR A 41 -2.77 10.52 -3.80
C THR A 41 -1.85 9.48 -4.44
N GLN A 42 -1.69 9.49 -5.76
CA GLN A 42 -0.90 8.50 -6.50
C GLN A 42 0.59 8.48 -6.11
N GLY A 43 1.19 9.64 -5.80
CA GLY A 43 2.62 9.74 -5.49
C GLY A 43 2.98 9.58 -4.01
N LYS A 44 2.01 9.68 -3.10
CA LYS A 44 2.29 9.72 -1.65
C LYS A 44 2.52 8.33 -1.04
N TRP A 45 2.05 7.28 -1.73
CA TRP A 45 2.10 5.90 -1.26
C TRP A 45 2.43 4.91 -2.38
N THR A 46 3.36 5.25 -3.28
CA THR A 46 3.93 4.23 -4.17
C THR A 46 4.74 3.26 -3.32
N ALA A 47 4.12 2.14 -2.94
CA ALA A 47 4.82 1.01 -2.36
C ALA A 47 5.89 0.56 -3.35
N VAL A 48 7.15 0.65 -2.94
CA VAL A 48 8.28 0.07 -3.66
C VAL A 48 8.70 -1.21 -2.93
N ASP A 49 9.29 -2.15 -3.67
CA ASP A 49 9.90 -3.32 -3.05
C ASP A 49 11.10 -2.88 -2.21
N ALA A 50 11.27 -3.50 -1.03
CA ALA A 50 12.43 -3.21 -0.20
C ALA A 50 13.70 -3.79 -0.83
N THR A 51 14.79 -3.05 -0.68
CA THR A 51 16.14 -3.51 -0.96
C THR A 51 17.03 -3.19 0.25
N THR A 52 18.28 -3.64 0.24
CA THR A 52 19.25 -3.26 1.28
C THR A 52 19.65 -1.77 1.21
N LEU A 53 19.35 -1.08 0.11
CA LEU A 53 19.66 0.34 -0.11
C LEU A 53 18.42 1.24 -0.02
N VAL A 54 17.23 0.69 -0.22
CA VAL A 54 15.98 1.44 -0.36
C VAL A 54 14.89 0.78 0.51
N LYS A 55 14.25 1.58 1.36
CA LYS A 55 13.11 1.12 2.17
C LYS A 55 11.91 0.79 1.28
N GLY A 56 11.18 -0.27 1.61
CA GLY A 56 10.01 -0.71 0.86
C GLY A 56 9.18 -1.77 1.59
N ILE A 57 8.29 -2.44 0.88
CA ILE A 57 7.45 -3.54 1.38
C ILE A 57 8.11 -4.88 1.06
N VAL A 58 7.95 -5.86 1.94
CA VAL A 58 8.36 -7.26 1.75
C VAL A 58 7.24 -8.18 2.20
N GLN A 59 7.14 -9.36 1.58
CA GLN A 59 6.27 -10.42 2.07
C GLN A 59 6.95 -11.17 3.22
N LEU A 60 6.18 -11.49 4.28
CA LEU A 60 6.68 -12.28 5.40
C LEU A 60 6.68 -13.77 5.06
N ASN A 61 7.73 -14.47 5.48
CA ASN A 61 7.86 -15.91 5.32
C ASN A 61 8.28 -16.56 6.65
N SER A 62 7.59 -17.63 7.04
CA SER A 62 7.85 -18.37 8.27
C SER A 62 8.60 -19.70 8.06
N ALA A 63 9.03 -20.02 6.84
CA ALA A 63 9.83 -21.20 6.56
C ALA A 63 11.29 -21.02 7.03
N ILE A 64 11.85 -22.05 7.65
CA ILE A 64 13.24 -22.04 8.16
C ILE A 64 14.28 -22.55 7.15
N ASN A 65 13.84 -22.97 5.96
CA ASN A 65 14.66 -23.47 4.86
C ASN A 65 14.50 -22.64 3.58
N SER A 66 13.93 -21.45 3.68
CA SER A 66 13.73 -20.56 2.53
C SER A 66 15.06 -19.97 2.05
N THR A 67 15.27 -19.96 0.74
CA THR A 67 16.40 -19.29 0.08
C THR A 67 16.02 -17.92 -0.50
N SER A 68 14.79 -17.45 -0.26
CA SER A 68 14.29 -16.19 -0.80
C SER A 68 15.03 -14.99 -0.22
N THR A 69 15.48 -14.08 -1.09
CA THR A 69 16.14 -12.82 -0.71
C THR A 69 15.21 -11.60 -0.75
N THR A 70 13.95 -11.81 -1.17
CA THR A 70 12.94 -10.73 -1.31
C THR A 70 11.87 -10.79 -0.22
N GLN A 71 11.93 -11.78 0.67
CA GLN A 71 10.99 -11.99 1.77
C GLN A 71 11.70 -11.80 3.10
N ALA A 72 10.99 -11.30 4.11
CA ALA A 72 11.52 -11.20 5.46
C ALA A 72 11.12 -12.41 6.31
N ALA A 73 12.07 -12.92 7.10
CA ALA A 73 11.82 -13.98 8.07
C ALA A 73 10.96 -13.45 9.22
N THR A 74 9.99 -14.26 9.67
CA THR A 74 9.22 -13.97 10.87
C THR A 74 10.00 -14.33 12.15
N PRO A 75 9.73 -13.69 13.30
CA PRO A 75 10.36 -14.07 14.57
C PRO A 75 10.14 -15.53 14.95
N SER A 76 9.01 -16.14 14.56
CA SER A 76 8.74 -17.56 14.78
C SER A 76 9.69 -18.47 13.98
N ALA A 77 9.97 -18.14 12.71
CA ALA A 77 10.95 -18.87 11.91
C ALA A 77 12.36 -18.77 12.51
N VAL A 78 12.77 -17.58 12.94
CA VAL A 78 14.08 -17.36 13.56
C VAL A 78 14.20 -18.18 14.85
N LYS A 79 13.16 -18.20 15.69
CA LYS A 79 13.15 -19.00 16.92
C LYS A 79 13.23 -20.49 16.64
N GLN A 80 12.45 -21.00 15.68
CA GLN A 80 12.47 -22.43 15.32
C GLN A 80 13.83 -22.87 14.78
N ALA A 81 14.48 -22.06 13.94
CA ALA A 81 15.83 -22.35 13.44
C ALA A 81 16.86 -22.36 14.58
N TYR A 82 16.76 -21.42 15.52
CA TYR A 82 17.62 -21.35 16.70
C TYR A 82 17.46 -22.57 17.62
N ASP A 83 16.22 -22.96 17.94
CA ASP A 83 15.93 -24.12 18.77
C ASP A 83 16.41 -25.42 18.09
N LEU A 84 16.21 -25.54 16.78
CA LEU A 84 16.73 -26.65 15.99
C LEU A 84 18.26 -26.71 16.03
N ALA A 85 18.96 -25.57 15.92
CA ALA A 85 20.41 -25.55 16.03
C ALA A 85 20.91 -25.94 17.44
N GLY A 86 20.27 -25.43 18.48
CA GLY A 86 20.60 -25.76 19.87
C GLY A 86 20.44 -27.25 20.19
N THR A 87 19.36 -27.88 19.71
CA THR A 87 19.15 -29.33 19.88
C THR A 87 20.14 -30.19 19.11
N LYS A 88 20.65 -29.73 17.97
CA LYS A 88 21.71 -30.41 17.20
C LYS A 88 23.08 -30.32 17.88
N TRP A 89 23.38 -29.18 18.52
CA TRP A 89 24.65 -28.95 19.22
C TRP A 89 24.75 -29.72 20.55
N SER A 90 23.65 -30.02 21.23
CA SER A 90 23.67 -30.77 22.50
C SER A 90 23.81 -32.29 22.38
N ALA A 91 23.95 -32.85 21.17
CA ALA A 91 24.02 -34.30 20.96
C ALA A 91 25.41 -34.85 20.61
N VAL A 92 26.45 -34.00 20.49
CA VAL A 92 27.81 -34.44 20.14
C VAL A 92 28.82 -33.76 21.08
N ASP A 93 29.60 -34.58 21.78
CA ASP A 93 30.78 -34.28 22.59
C ASP A 93 30.61 -33.72 24.02
N ALA A 94 30.26 -34.62 24.94
CA ALA A 94 30.83 -34.64 26.29
C ALA A 94 31.28 -36.05 26.74
N THR A 95 31.74 -36.88 25.79
CA THR A 95 32.42 -38.16 26.11
C THR A 95 33.67 -38.32 25.26
N THR A 96 34.73 -37.60 25.61
CA THR A 96 36.10 -38.02 25.31
C THR A 96 36.50 -39.11 26.30
N SER A 97 36.02 -40.32 26.05
CA SER A 97 36.56 -41.53 26.68
C SER A 97 37.43 -42.26 25.66
N GLN A 98 38.72 -41.92 25.65
CA GLN A 98 39.87 -42.83 25.49
C GLN A 98 41.17 -42.09 25.80
#